data_AF-A0A6J7ZKN1-F1
#
_entry.id   AF-A0A6J7ZKN1-F1
#
_cell.length_a   1.000
_cell.length_b   1.000
_cell.length_c   1.000
_cell.angle_alpha   90.00
_cell.angle_beta   90.00
_cell.angle_gamma   90.00
#
_symmetry.space_group_name_H-M   'P 1'
#
loop_
_entity.id
_entity.type
_entity.pdbx_description
1 polymer ?
#
loop_
_entity_poly.entity_id
_entity_poly.type
_entity_poly.pdbx_seq_one_letter_code
_entity_poly.pdbx_strand_id
1 'polypeptide(L)'
;MRIKPLFTGILIAGFVLASQWSQQFFHLLNGSLSYAPALLILGSLGIYHYQQQKQEPLILLAATGVLFVALFFRTLDKTICPEFPLGTHFLWHLLNGVVLYLSTRGLILNWVKTEDCKVVM
;
A
#
# COMPACT_ATOMS: atom_id res chain seq x y z
N MET A 1 1.47 -18.46 4.44
CA MET A 1 1.13 -18.96 3.08
C MET A 1 2.43 -19.17 2.33
N ARG A 2 2.79 -20.40 1.89
CA ARG A 2 3.99 -20.61 1.08
C ARG A 2 3.62 -20.41 -0.40
N ILE A 3 3.75 -19.17 -0.88
CA ILE A 3 3.43 -18.81 -2.26
C ILE A 3 4.58 -19.29 -3.15
N LYS A 4 4.26 -19.94 -4.28
CA LYS A 4 5.26 -20.37 -5.27
C LYS A 4 5.94 -19.13 -5.88
N PRO A 5 7.25 -19.16 -6.16
CA PRO A 5 7.97 -17.99 -6.69
C PRO A 5 7.38 -17.50 -8.02
N LEU A 6 6.92 -18.42 -8.86
CA LEU A 6 6.23 -18.10 -10.12
C LEU A 6 4.96 -17.26 -9.90
N PHE A 7 4.16 -17.61 -8.90
CA PHE A 7 2.92 -16.87 -8.58
C PHE A 7 3.23 -15.47 -8.06
N THR A 8 4.27 -15.33 -7.24
CA THR A 8 4.75 -14.02 -6.77
C THR A 8 5.19 -13.15 -7.95
N GLY A 9 5.92 -13.73 -8.91
CA GLY A 9 6.32 -13.03 -10.14
C GLY A 9 5.12 -12.55 -10.97
N ILE A 10 4.10 -13.39 -11.12
CA ILE A 10 2.86 -13.04 -11.82
C ILE A 10 2.12 -11.89 -11.11
N LEU A 11 2.02 -11.92 -9.78
CA LEU A 11 1.38 -10.84 -9.02
C LEU A 11 2.12 -9.51 -9.17
N ILE A 12 3.45 -9.52 -9.09
CA ILE A 12 4.27 -8.31 -9.27
C ILE A 12 4.10 -7.77 -10.69
N ALA A 13 4.18 -8.63 -11.71
CA ALA A 13 3.98 -8.23 -13.10
C ALA A 13 2.57 -7.64 -13.31
N GLY A 14 1.54 -8.31 -12.81
CA GLY A 14 0.15 -7.84 -12.88
C GLY A 14 -0.03 -6.49 -12.19
N PHE A 15 0.56 -6.29 -11.01
CA PHE A 15 0.56 -5.01 -10.31
C PHE A 15 1.21 -3.89 -11.13
N VAL A 16 2.39 -4.13 -11.69
CA VAL A 16 3.11 -3.15 -12.50
C VAL A 16 2.32 -2.80 -13.76
N LEU A 17 1.79 -3.82 -14.46
CA LEU A 17 1.00 -3.61 -15.67
C LEU A 17 -0.31 -2.85 -15.38
N ALA A 18 -1.02 -3.22 -14.32
CA ALA A 18 -2.22 -2.50 -13.90
C ALA A 18 -1.92 -1.04 -13.53
N SER A 19 -0.80 -0.81 -12.84
CA SER A 19 -0.36 0.54 -12.45
C SER A 19 0.01 1.37 -13.69
N GLN A 20 0.76 0.82 -14.65
CA GLN A 20 1.08 1.52 -15.90
C GLN A 20 -0.18 1.78 -16.74
N TRP A 21 -1.06 0.78 -16.86
CA TRP A 21 -2.31 0.92 -17.59
C TRP A 21 -3.16 2.06 -17.02
N SER A 22 -3.26 2.16 -15.70
CA SER A 22 -4.03 3.22 -15.06
C SER A 22 -3.48 4.65 -15.26
N GLN A 23 -2.21 4.81 -15.68
CA GLN A 23 -1.64 6.13 -15.95
C GLN A 23 -2.29 6.85 -17.13
N GLN A 24 -2.96 6.12 -18.04
CA GLN A 24 -3.72 6.73 -19.14
C GLN A 24 -4.86 7.64 -18.64
N PHE A 25 -5.30 7.45 -17.38
CA PHE A 25 -6.34 8.24 -16.73
C PHE A 25 -5.78 9.36 -15.85
N PHE A 26 -4.59 9.89 -16.17
CA PHE A 26 -3.91 10.93 -15.37
C PHE A 26 -4.79 12.15 -15.05
N HIS A 27 -5.70 12.53 -15.94
CA HIS A 27 -6.61 13.65 -15.75
C HIS A 27 -7.63 13.45 -14.62
N LEU A 28 -7.94 12.20 -14.25
CA LEU A 28 -8.85 11.87 -13.16
C LEU A 28 -8.09 11.88 -11.83
N LEU A 29 -8.66 12.55 -10.82
CA LEU A 29 -8.16 12.59 -9.45
C LEU A 29 -6.66 12.96 -9.30
N ASN A 30 -6.14 13.82 -10.17
CA ASN A 30 -4.73 14.23 -10.14
C ASN A 30 -3.73 13.04 -10.25
N GLY A 31 -4.08 12.05 -11.07
CA GLY A 31 -3.28 10.84 -11.27
C GLY A 31 -3.32 9.84 -10.11
N SER A 32 -4.11 10.10 -9.06
CA SER A 32 -4.26 9.21 -7.90
C SER A 32 -4.83 7.84 -8.25
N LEU A 33 -5.48 7.69 -9.41
CA LEU A 33 -5.99 6.40 -9.90
C LEU A 33 -4.87 5.36 -10.09
N SER A 34 -3.63 5.81 -10.31
CA SER A 34 -2.46 4.94 -10.38
C SER A 34 -2.13 4.19 -9.10
N TYR A 35 -2.68 4.61 -7.97
CA TYR A 35 -2.52 3.95 -6.67
C TYR A 35 -3.65 2.96 -6.37
N ALA A 36 -4.67 2.84 -7.22
CA ALA A 36 -5.76 1.88 -7.02
C ALA A 36 -5.26 0.42 -6.90
N PRO A 37 -4.32 -0.06 -7.75
CA PRO A 37 -3.72 -1.39 -7.55
C PRO A 37 -3.02 -1.53 -6.20
N ALA A 38 -2.36 -0.47 -5.71
CA ALA A 38 -1.68 -0.48 -4.43
C ALA A 38 -2.66 -0.55 -3.25
N LEU A 39 -3.75 0.21 -3.30
CA LEU A 39 -4.84 0.14 -2.32
C LEU A 39 -5.46 -1.27 -2.26
N LEU A 40 -5.70 -1.89 -3.43
CA LEU A 40 -6.26 -3.23 -3.49
C LEU A 40 -5.33 -4.28 -2.89
N ILE A 41 -4.03 -4.21 -3.20
CA ILE A 41 -3.05 -5.15 -2.64
C ILE A 41 -2.90 -4.94 -1.13
N LEU A 42 -2.73 -3.69 -0.68
CA LEU A 42 -2.54 -3.40 0.74
C LEU A 42 -3.81 -3.74 1.55
N GLY A 43 -4.99 -3.46 1.01
CA GLY A 43 -6.28 -3.81 1.63
C GLY A 43 -6.51 -5.31 1.68
N SER A 44 -6.28 -6.03 0.58
CA SER A 44 -6.42 -7.50 0.55
C SER A 44 -5.42 -8.19 1.47
N LEU A 45 -4.16 -7.72 1.50
CA LEU A 45 -3.16 -8.19 2.46
C LEU A 45 -3.57 -7.84 3.90
N GLY A 46 -4.16 -6.68 4.15
CA GLY A 46 -4.66 -6.30 5.47
C GLY A 46 -5.83 -7.15 5.96
N ILE A 47 -6.80 -7.45 5.09
CA ILE A 47 -7.89 -8.38 5.40
C ILE A 47 -7.33 -9.77 5.70
N TYR A 48 -6.40 -10.25 4.88
CA TYR A 48 -5.72 -11.53 5.11
C TYR A 48 -4.96 -11.53 6.45
N HIS A 49 -4.19 -10.48 6.73
CA HIS A 49 -3.41 -10.32 7.97
C HIS A 49 -4.30 -10.32 9.20
N TYR A 50 -5.47 -9.68 9.11
CA TYR A 50 -6.49 -9.68 10.15
C TYR A 50 -7.10 -11.06 10.39
N GLN A 51 -7.52 -11.74 9.32
CA GLN A 51 -8.13 -13.08 9.39
C GLN A 51 -7.18 -14.13 9.97
N GLN A 52 -5.87 -13.98 9.73
CA GLN A 52 -4.85 -14.91 10.21
C GLN A 52 -4.35 -14.60 11.63
N GLN A 53 -4.97 -13.64 12.33
CA GLN A 53 -4.63 -13.27 13.71
C GLN A 53 -3.12 -13.04 13.90
N LYS A 54 -2.50 -12.37 12.93
CA LYS A 54 -1.08 -12.03 12.94
C LYS A 54 -0.75 -11.05 14.05
N GLN A 55 0.54 -10.91 14.38
CA GLN A 55 0.96 -9.84 15.28
C GLN A 55 0.54 -8.51 14.68
N GLU A 56 -0.24 -7.75 15.46
CA GLU A 56 -0.87 -6.49 15.03
C GLU A 56 -1.76 -6.66 13.80
N PRO A 57 -2.90 -7.35 13.95
CA PRO A 57 -3.72 -7.81 12.82
C PRO A 57 -4.28 -6.66 11.96
N LEU A 58 -4.40 -5.46 12.55
CA LEU A 58 -4.94 -4.27 11.88
C LEU A 58 -3.88 -3.39 11.22
N ILE A 59 -2.58 -3.65 11.36
CA ILE A 59 -1.52 -2.70 10.95
C ILE A 59 -1.57 -2.36 9.44
N LEU A 60 -1.85 -3.36 8.60
CA LEU A 60 -1.97 -3.17 7.15
C LEU A 60 -3.31 -2.54 6.73
N LEU A 61 -4.37 -2.75 7.51
CA LEU A 61 -5.65 -2.03 7.30
C LEU A 61 -5.50 -0.56 7.69
N ALA A 62 -4.78 -0.26 8.77
CA ALA A 62 -4.40 1.10 9.12
C ALA A 62 -3.55 1.74 8.02
N ALA A 63 -2.56 1.03 7.48
CA ALA A 63 -1.76 1.48 6.34
C ALA A 63 -2.63 1.77 5.11
N THR A 64 -3.64 0.94 4.84
CA THR A 64 -4.62 1.15 3.75
C THR A 64 -5.43 2.42 3.95
N GLY A 65 -5.92 2.66 5.18
CA GLY A 65 -6.64 3.88 5.53
C GLY A 65 -5.76 5.13 5.40
N VAL A 66 -4.51 5.08 5.86
CA VAL A 66 -3.55 6.18 5.71
C VAL A 66 -3.24 6.46 4.24
N LEU A 67 -3.08 5.42 3.41
CA LEU A 67 -2.89 5.58 1.97
C LEU A 67 -4.10 6.27 1.32
N PHE A 68 -5.32 5.88 1.69
CA PHE A 68 -6.53 6.53 1.19
C PHE A 68 -6.57 8.03 1.53
N VAL A 69 -6.25 8.39 2.78
CA VAL A 69 -6.14 9.80 3.20
C VAL A 69 -5.01 10.53 2.47
N ALA A 70 -3.88 9.87 2.21
CA ALA A 70 -2.79 10.45 1.42
C ALA A 70 -3.26 10.82 0.01
N LEU A 71 -4.00 9.94 -0.66
CA LEU A 71 -4.53 10.18 -2.01
C LEU A 71 -5.59 11.29 -2.03
N PHE A 72 -6.35 11.44 -0.95
CA PHE A 72 -7.27 12.57 -0.79
C PHE A 72 -6.50 13.90 -0.81
N PHE A 73 -5.43 14.05 -0.01
CA PHE A 73 -4.61 15.27 -0.03
C PHE A 73 -3.91 15.50 -1.38
N ARG A 74 -3.47 14.45 -2.08
CA ARG A 74 -2.93 14.57 -3.43
C ARG A 74 -3.98 15.06 -4.44
N THR A 75 -5.21 14.61 -4.30
CA THR A 75 -6.31 15.01 -5.20
C THR A 75 -6.72 16.46 -4.96
N LEU A 76 -6.83 16.87 -3.69
CA LEU A 76 -7.14 18.26 -3.31
C LEU A 76 -6.04 19.25 -3.69
N ASP A 77 -4.79 18.81 -3.81
CA ASP A 77 -3.65 19.65 -4.15
C ASP A 77 -3.90 20.44 -5.44
N LYS A 78 -4.52 19.82 -6.45
CA LYS A 78 -4.88 20.46 -7.72
C LYS A 78 -5.80 21.66 -7.55
N THR A 79 -6.69 21.62 -6.56
CA THR A 79 -7.64 22.71 -6.27
C THR A 79 -7.04 23.81 -5.40
N ILE A 80 -6.09 23.47 -4.52
CA ILE A 80 -5.55 24.39 -3.51
C ILE A 80 -4.29 25.11 -4.01
N CYS A 81 -3.45 24.43 -4.81
CA CYS A 81 -2.17 24.94 -5.32
C CYS A 81 -2.26 26.32 -6.03
N PRO A 82 -3.33 26.64 -6.80
CA PRO A 82 -3.45 27.96 -7.42
C PRO A 82 -3.52 29.15 -6.43
N GLU A 83 -4.08 28.93 -5.23
CA GLU A 83 -4.24 29.99 -4.22
C GLU A 83 -3.18 29.91 -3.11
N PHE A 84 -2.64 28.72 -2.85
CA PHE A 84 -1.61 28.48 -1.85
C PHE A 84 -0.47 27.66 -2.46
N PRO A 85 0.68 28.27 -2.82
CA PRO A 85 1.73 27.61 -3.61
C PRO A 85 2.38 26.39 -2.95
N LEU A 86 2.29 26.26 -1.62
CA LEU A 86 2.75 25.07 -0.91
C LEU A 86 1.80 23.88 -1.09
N GLY A 87 0.53 24.13 -1.39
CA GLY A 87 -0.50 23.13 -1.64
C GLY A 87 -0.74 22.17 -0.46
N THR A 88 -1.20 20.97 -0.78
CA THR A 88 -1.35 19.85 0.15
C THR A 88 -0.44 18.67 -0.23
N HIS A 89 0.39 18.82 -1.25
CA HIS A 89 1.29 17.77 -1.72
C HIS A 89 2.24 17.22 -0.65
N PHE A 90 2.74 18.08 0.24
CA PHE A 90 3.62 17.66 1.33
C PHE A 90 2.93 16.67 2.29
N LEU A 91 1.62 16.82 2.55
CA LEU A 91 0.85 15.90 3.39
C LEU A 91 0.77 14.51 2.75
N TRP A 92 0.63 14.44 1.43
CA TRP A 92 0.69 13.17 0.71
C TRP A 92 2.04 12.48 0.95
N HIS A 93 3.17 13.19 0.86
CA HIS A 93 4.49 12.60 1.14
C HIS A 93 4.64 12.11 2.59
N LEU A 94 4.23 12.91 3.57
CA LEU A 94 4.32 12.54 4.99
C LEU A 94 3.49 11.29 5.27
N LEU A 95 2.25 11.23 4.77
CA LEU A 95 1.38 10.08 4.96
C LEU A 95 1.91 8.83 4.25
N ASN A 96 2.53 8.95 3.08
CA ASN A 96 3.21 7.81 2.45
C ASN A 96 4.40 7.30 3.28
N GLY A 97 5.13 8.19 3.96
CA GLY A 97 6.14 7.78 4.95
C GLY A 97 5.54 6.93 6.07
N VAL A 98 4.36 7.30 6.57
CA VAL A 98 3.61 6.52 7.58
C VAL A 98 3.16 5.17 7.01
N VAL A 99 2.65 5.12 5.77
CA VAL A 99 2.26 3.86 5.09
C VAL A 99 3.46 2.90 5.01
N LEU A 100 4.63 3.41 4.61
CA LEU A 100 5.86 2.63 4.55
C LEU A 100 6.24 2.10 5.92
N TYR A 101 6.25 2.95 6.95
CA TYR A 101 6.54 2.52 8.32
C TYR A 101 5.61 1.39 8.79
N LEU A 102 4.30 1.55 8.65
CA LEU A 102 3.31 0.56 9.07
C LEU A 102 3.48 -0.77 8.32
N SER A 103 3.68 -0.70 7.00
CA SER A 103 3.83 -1.88 6.15
C SER A 103 5.11 -2.65 6.49
N THR A 104 6.24 -1.95 6.63
CA THR A 104 7.52 -2.56 6.99
C THR A 104 7.49 -3.13 8.41
N ARG A 105 6.85 -2.44 9.36
CA ARG A 105 6.68 -2.96 10.73
C ARG A 105 5.85 -4.24 10.75
N GLY A 106 4.71 -4.25 10.05
CA GLY A 106 3.87 -5.45 9.92
C GLY A 106 4.62 -6.63 9.31
N LEU A 107 5.48 -6.35 8.31
CA LEU A 107 6.37 -7.33 7.71
C LEU A 107 7.40 -7.87 8.70
N ILE A 108 8.13 -7.00 9.40
CA ILE A 108 9.20 -7.39 10.33
C ILE A 108 8.64 -8.23 11.49
N LEU A 109 7.52 -7.80 12.09
CA LEU A 109 6.91 -8.50 13.22
C LEU A 109 6.36 -9.88 12.86
N ASN A 110 6.00 -10.09 11.59
CA ASN A 110 5.43 -11.35 11.10
C ASN A 110 6.36 -12.08 10.15
N TRP A 111 7.64 -11.70 10.12
CA TRP A 111 8.64 -12.34 9.30
C TRP A 111 8.97 -13.72 9.89
N VAL A 112 8.51 -14.77 9.24
CA VAL A 112 8.86 -16.14 9.63
C VAL A 112 10.33 -16.37 9.28
N LYS A 113 11.18 -16.56 10.30
CA LYS A 113 12.54 -17.08 10.08
C LYS A 113 12.44 -18.55 9.68
N THR A 114 13.18 -18.92 8.64
CA THR A 114 13.25 -20.29 8.12
C THR A 114 13.76 -21.30 9.15
N GLU A 115 14.38 -20.84 10.24
CA GLU A 115 14.95 -21.65 11.32
C GLU A 115 13.90 -22.24 12.27
N ASP A 116 12.78 -21.54 12.49
CA ASP A 116 11.68 -22.02 13.36
C ASP A 116 10.94 -23.23 12.76
N CYS A 117 11.07 -23.44 11.45
CA CYS A 117 10.48 -24.59 10.74
C CYS A 117 11.24 -25.91 11.00
N LYS A 118 12.48 -25.86 11.53
CA LYS A 118 13.29 -27.05 11.84
C LYS A 118 13.15 -27.54 13.28
N VAL A 119 12.59 -26.74 14.19
CA VAL A 119 12.47 -27.09 15.63
C VAL A 119 11.11 -27.74 15.94
N VAL A 120 10.16 -27.71 14.99
CA VAL A 120 8.79 -28.24 15.13
C VAL A 120 8.55 -29.51 14.30
N MET A 121 9.59 -30.09 13.70
CA MET A 121 9.58 -31.45 13.12
C MET A 121 10.47 -32.36 13.96
#